data_AF-A0A3B9L6M2-F1
#
_entry.id   AF-A0A3B9L6M2-F1
#
_cell.length_a   1.000
_cell.length_b   1.000
_cell.length_c   1.000
_cell.angle_alpha   90.00
_cell.angle_beta   90.00
_cell.angle_gamma   90.00
#
_symmetry.space_group_name_H-M   'P 1'
#
loop_
_entity.id
_entity.type
_entity.pdbx_description
1 polymer ?
#
loop_
_entity_poly.entity_id
_entity_poly.type
_entity_poly.pdbx_seq_one_letter_code
_entity_poly.pdbx_strand_id
1 'polypeptide(L)'
;MAIANEGEKGIPFLCGYLLSFGYLNLVTEALGDALMPEGKYFMFCNNIDLLKKYTVKMGGATFYILPLDESTVNNEILELLRIEKGDLKKLDTASKLDIIADKALQFSANYPEITYEEGLKLMGPVRNPNENRPV
;
A
#
# COMPACT_ATOMS: atom_id res chain seq x y z
N MET A 1 6.86 -0.60 3.93
CA MET A 1 7.90 0.40 3.60
C MET A 1 7.29 1.77 3.82
N ALA A 2 7.99 2.68 4.48
CA ALA A 2 7.50 4.03 4.75
C ALA A 2 8.67 5.01 4.73
N ILE A 3 8.40 6.29 4.47
CA ILE A 3 9.33 7.39 4.72
C ILE A 3 8.71 8.42 5.65
N ALA A 4 9.56 9.13 6.38
CA ALA A 4 9.21 10.33 7.13
C ALA A 4 10.38 11.30 6.99
N ASN A 5 10.08 12.58 6.84
CA ASN A 5 11.10 13.62 6.69
C ASN A 5 11.30 14.35 8.02
N GLU A 6 12.53 14.77 8.30
CA GLU A 6 12.81 15.58 9.48
C GLU A 6 12.00 16.88 9.45
N GLY A 7 11.31 17.19 10.56
CA GLY A 7 10.49 18.39 10.69
C GLY A 7 9.07 18.28 10.13
N GLU A 8 8.74 17.22 9.37
CA GLU A 8 7.36 16.93 8.98
C GLU A 8 6.61 16.22 10.12
N LYS A 9 5.31 16.52 10.24
CA LYS A 9 4.48 15.97 11.32
C LYS A 9 3.98 14.54 11.07
N GLY A 10 4.04 14.08 9.82
CA GLY A 10 3.43 12.81 9.42
C GLY A 10 4.26 12.03 8.41
N ILE A 11 3.64 10.98 7.89
CA ILE A 11 4.26 10.01 6.98
C ILE A 11 3.76 10.32 5.57
N PRO A 12 4.61 10.90 4.68
CA PRO A 12 4.19 11.26 3.33
C PRO A 12 3.98 10.03 2.43
N PHE A 13 4.63 8.90 2.73
CA PHE A 13 4.45 7.67 1.96
C PHE A 13 4.54 6.42 2.84
N LEU A 14 3.61 5.49 2.61
CA LEU A 14 3.60 4.15 3.19
C LEU A 14 3.03 3.16 2.17
N CYS A 15 3.70 2.03 2.00
CA CYS A 15 3.10 0.85 1.39
C CYS A 15 3.23 -0.37 2.31
N GLY A 16 2.19 -1.19 2.35
CA GLY A 16 2.07 -2.30 3.28
C GLY A 16 1.28 -3.45 2.72
N TYR A 17 1.44 -4.60 3.36
CA TYR A 17 0.66 -5.79 3.10
C TYR A 17 -0.38 -5.97 4.21
N LEU A 18 -1.63 -6.21 3.81
CA LEU A 18 -2.70 -6.61 4.71
C LEU A 18 -3.14 -8.02 4.36
N LEU A 19 -3.05 -8.93 5.33
CA LEU A 19 -3.61 -10.26 5.19
C LEU A 19 -5.14 -10.22 4.98
N SER A 20 -5.80 -9.23 5.59
CA SER A 20 -7.20 -8.92 5.34
C SER A 20 -7.38 -7.42 5.16
N PHE A 21 -8.17 -7.02 4.17
CA PHE A 21 -8.67 -5.64 4.02
C PHE A 21 -9.28 -5.13 5.33
N GLY A 22 -9.91 -6.01 6.11
CA GLY A 22 -10.51 -5.66 7.39
C GLY A 22 -9.54 -5.01 8.38
N TYR A 23 -8.22 -5.22 8.26
CA TYR A 23 -7.22 -4.59 9.13
C TYR A 23 -6.91 -3.13 8.79
N LEU A 24 -7.53 -2.55 7.75
CA LEU A 24 -7.32 -1.14 7.40
C LEU A 24 -7.72 -0.18 8.54
N ASN A 25 -8.73 -0.52 9.34
CA ASN A 25 -9.11 0.28 10.51
C ASN A 25 -7.99 0.31 11.56
N LEU A 26 -7.36 -0.83 11.85
CA LEU A 26 -6.26 -0.93 12.81
C LEU A 26 -5.03 -0.16 12.33
N VAL A 27 -4.75 -0.19 11.03
CA VAL A 27 -3.68 0.65 10.43
C VAL A 27 -4.02 2.13 10.59
N THR A 28 -5.26 2.52 10.29
CA THR A 28 -5.70 3.92 10.43
C THR A 28 -5.57 4.40 11.87
N GLU A 29 -6.01 3.58 12.84
CA GLU A 29 -5.90 3.87 14.27
C GLU A 29 -4.43 3.97 14.73
N ALA A 30 -3.59 3.02 14.31
CA ALA A 30 -2.19 2.99 14.69
C ALA A 30 -1.38 4.17 14.12
N LEU A 31 -1.73 4.64 12.92
CA LEU A 31 -1.07 5.80 12.31
C LEU A 31 -1.60 7.12 12.86
N GLY A 32 -2.90 7.21 13.18
CA GLY A 32 -3.51 8.38 13.81
C GLY A 32 -3.10 9.69 13.12
N ASP A 33 -2.57 10.63 13.91
CA ASP A 33 -2.16 11.97 13.46
C ASP A 33 -0.95 11.96 12.51
N ALA A 34 -0.29 10.82 12.31
CA ALA A 34 0.76 10.69 11.30
C ALA A 34 0.21 10.59 9.86
N LEU A 35 -1.09 10.34 9.70
CA LEU A 35 -1.76 10.40 8.40
C LEU A 35 -1.92 11.85 7.95
N MET A 36 -1.51 12.12 6.72
CA MET A 36 -1.59 13.42 6.08
C MET A 36 -2.56 13.34 4.90
N PRO A 37 -3.41 14.37 4.66
CA PRO A 37 -4.35 14.38 3.54
C PRO A 37 -3.70 14.16 2.16
N GLU A 38 -2.50 14.69 1.98
CA GLU A 38 -1.69 14.61 0.75
C GLU A 38 -0.78 13.38 0.67
N GLY A 39 -0.71 12.59 1.75
CA GLY A 39 0.13 11.40 1.81
C GLY A 39 -0.31 10.30 0.85
N LYS A 40 0.60 9.39 0.54
CA LYS A 40 0.40 8.28 -0.39
C LYS A 40 0.48 6.95 0.32
N TYR A 41 -0.70 6.36 0.56
CA TYR A 41 -0.85 5.15 1.34
C TYR A 41 -1.34 4.00 0.46
N PHE A 42 -0.53 2.95 0.28
CA PHE A 42 -0.84 1.81 -0.58
C PHE A 42 -0.96 0.53 0.23
N MET A 43 -2.16 -0.02 0.35
CA MET A 43 -2.42 -1.27 1.06
C MET A 43 -2.69 -2.39 0.08
N PHE A 44 -1.72 -3.30 -0.03
CA PHE A 44 -1.81 -4.51 -0.81
C PHE A 44 -2.49 -5.60 0.01
N CYS A 45 -3.71 -5.98 -0.36
CA CYS A 45 -4.58 -6.86 0.41
C CYS A 45 -4.68 -8.24 -0.23
N ASN A 46 -4.58 -9.29 0.58
CA ASN A 46 -4.66 -10.67 0.11
C ASN A 46 -6.07 -11.13 -0.25
N ASN A 47 -7.06 -10.64 0.48
CA ASN A 47 -8.42 -11.15 0.42
C ASN A 47 -9.37 -10.22 -0.36
N ILE A 48 -8.89 -9.49 -1.35
CA ILE A 48 -9.75 -8.76 -2.30
C ILE A 48 -9.70 -9.41 -3.68
N ASP A 49 -10.65 -9.08 -4.54
CA ASP A 49 -10.68 -9.54 -5.94
C ASP A 49 -9.42 -9.05 -6.67
N LEU A 50 -8.70 -9.97 -7.32
CA LEU A 50 -7.42 -9.72 -7.99
C LEU A 50 -7.52 -8.74 -9.18
N LEU A 51 -8.72 -8.52 -9.71
CA LEU A 51 -8.97 -7.60 -10.82
C LEU A 51 -9.44 -6.23 -10.36
N LYS A 52 -9.64 -6.04 -9.05
CA LYS A 52 -10.23 -4.82 -8.51
C LYS A 52 -9.19 -3.98 -7.80
N LYS A 53 -9.34 -2.66 -7.93
CA LYS A 53 -8.56 -1.64 -7.24
C LYS A 53 -9.53 -0.60 -6.76
N TYR A 54 -9.32 -0.08 -5.56
CA TYR A 54 -10.22 0.89 -4.94
C TYR A 54 -9.44 2.01 -4.28
N THR A 55 -10.12 3.10 -3.96
CA THR A 55 -9.69 4.05 -2.93
C THR A 55 -10.64 4.00 -1.75
N VAL A 56 -10.10 4.19 -0.54
CA VAL A 56 -10.87 4.28 0.69
C VAL A 56 -10.39 5.49 1.48
N LYS A 57 -11.33 6.36 1.89
CA LYS A 57 -11.02 7.53 2.73
C LYS A 57 -11.22 7.18 4.20
N MET A 58 -10.15 7.25 5.00
CA MET A 58 -10.17 6.97 6.44
C MET A 58 -9.08 7.77 7.15
N GLY A 59 -9.34 8.20 8.38
CA GLY A 59 -8.35 8.93 9.21
C GLY A 59 -7.83 10.22 8.57
N GLY A 60 -8.66 10.91 7.77
CA GLY A 60 -8.25 12.13 7.06
C GLY A 60 -7.38 11.92 5.82
N ALA A 61 -7.06 10.66 5.46
CA ALA A 61 -6.23 10.30 4.32
C ALA A 61 -6.98 9.42 3.30
N THR A 62 -6.39 9.25 2.12
CA THR A 62 -6.85 8.32 1.08
C THR A 62 -5.90 7.14 0.96
N PHE A 63 -6.43 5.93 1.11
CA PHE A 63 -5.70 4.68 0.90
C PHE A 63 -6.02 4.12 -0.49
N TYR A 64 -4.98 3.75 -1.24
CA TYR A 64 -5.07 2.92 -2.43
C TYR A 64 -5.10 1.45 -2.00
N ILE A 65 -6.21 0.77 -2.31
CA ILE A 65 -6.43 -0.62 -1.97
C ILE A 65 -6.19 -1.46 -3.21
N LEU A 66 -5.18 -2.33 -3.13
CA LEU A 66 -4.65 -3.07 -4.27
C LEU A 66 -4.60 -4.56 -3.94
N PRO A 67 -4.82 -5.46 -4.91
CA PRO A 67 -4.74 -6.89 -4.65
C PRO A 67 -3.29 -7.35 -4.55
N LEU A 68 -3.02 -8.38 -3.75
CA LEU A 68 -1.73 -9.07 -3.75
C LEU A 68 -1.93 -10.56 -3.52
N ASP A 69 -1.41 -11.36 -4.45
CA ASP A 69 -1.54 -12.82 -4.44
C ASP A 69 -0.23 -13.49 -3.99
N GLU A 70 0.68 -13.78 -4.92
CA GLU A 70 1.93 -14.52 -4.64
C GLU A 70 3.20 -13.64 -4.64
N SER A 71 3.05 -12.34 -4.90
CA SER A 71 4.15 -11.38 -5.03
C SER A 71 4.55 -10.75 -3.69
N THR A 72 5.48 -9.79 -3.73
CA THR A 72 5.87 -8.99 -2.56
C THR A 72 5.44 -7.55 -2.77
N VAL A 73 5.10 -6.84 -1.69
CA VAL A 73 4.78 -5.40 -1.73
C VAL A 73 5.85 -4.61 -2.47
N ASN A 74 7.12 -5.00 -2.32
CA ASN A 74 8.23 -4.35 -3.02
C ASN A 74 8.15 -4.54 -4.55
N ASN A 75 7.79 -5.73 -5.04
CA ASN A 75 7.63 -5.92 -6.48
C ASN A 75 6.41 -5.15 -6.99
N GLU A 76 5.28 -5.25 -6.29
CA GLU A 76 4.03 -4.60 -6.70
C GLU A 76 4.14 -3.08 -6.73
N ILE A 77 4.80 -2.46 -5.74
CA ILE A 77 4.99 -1.01 -5.74
C ILE A 77 5.92 -0.56 -6.87
N LEU A 78 6.98 -1.31 -7.17
CA LEU A 78 7.86 -1.00 -8.30
C LEU A 78 7.12 -1.08 -9.63
N GLU A 79 6.29 -2.11 -9.82
CA GLU A 79 5.47 -2.26 -11.02
C GLU A 79 4.44 -1.12 -11.13
N LEU A 80 3.72 -0.82 -10.04
CA LEU A 80 2.74 0.26 -9.99
C LEU A 80 3.36 1.62 -10.36
N LEU A 81 4.57 1.89 -9.87
CA LEU A 81 5.31 3.13 -10.10
C LEU A 81 6.17 3.11 -11.37
N ARG A 82 6.14 2.01 -12.13
CA ARG A 82 6.96 1.81 -13.34
C ARG A 82 8.44 2.09 -13.06
N ILE A 83 8.98 1.45 -12.03
CA ILE A 83 10.39 1.48 -11.66
C ILE A 83 11.01 0.15 -12.07
N GLU A 84 12.06 0.20 -12.89
CA GLU A 84 12.76 -1.01 -13.26
C GLU A 84 13.73 -1.43 -12.16
N LYS A 85 13.77 -2.72 -11.83
CA LYS A 85 14.72 -3.25 -10.83
C LYS A 85 16.17 -2.95 -11.19
N GLY A 86 16.47 -2.84 -12.49
CA GLY A 86 17.80 -2.49 -13.00
C GLY A 86 18.30 -1.14 -12.47
N ASP A 87 17.42 -0.14 -12.41
CA ASP A 87 17.72 1.21 -11.95
C ASP A 87 18.15 1.23 -10.47
N LEU A 88 17.64 0.28 -9.69
CA LEU A 88 17.88 0.19 -8.26
C LEU A 88 19.13 -0.63 -7.90
N LYS A 89 19.68 -1.46 -8.80
CA LYS A 89 20.67 -2.49 -8.43
C LYS A 89 21.93 -1.96 -7.74
N LYS A 90 22.40 -0.77 -8.10
CA LYS A 90 23.65 -0.18 -7.59
C LYS A 90 23.46 0.77 -6.40
N LEU A 91 22.22 0.99 -5.99
CA LEU A 91 21.86 1.93 -4.94
C LEU A 91 21.86 1.25 -3.57
N ASP A 92 22.18 2.02 -2.54
CA ASP A 92 21.99 1.57 -1.16
C ASP A 92 20.49 1.55 -0.79
N THR A 93 20.17 1.07 0.41
CA THR A 93 18.78 0.92 0.86
C THR A 93 18.06 2.26 0.96
N ALA A 94 18.74 3.31 1.43
CA ALA A 94 18.16 4.64 1.60
C ALA A 94 17.82 5.26 0.23
N SER A 95 18.79 5.27 -0.70
CA SER A 95 18.60 5.81 -2.05
C SER A 95 17.52 5.07 -2.84
N LYS A 96 17.37 3.76 -2.64
CA LYS A 96 16.24 2.99 -3.23
C LYS A 96 14.90 3.46 -2.69
N LEU A 97 14.83 3.65 -1.37
CA LEU A 97 13.62 4.09 -0.69
C LEU A 97 13.22 5.49 -1.15
N ASP A 98 14.18 6.41 -1.28
CA ASP A 98 13.95 7.77 -1.76
C ASP A 98 13.38 7.78 -3.17
N ILE A 99 13.96 7.02 -4.11
CA ILE A 99 13.44 6.92 -5.49
C ILE A 99 12.01 6.37 -5.51
N ILE A 100 11.71 5.35 -4.72
CA ILE A 100 10.37 4.77 -4.65
C ILE A 100 9.39 5.80 -4.08
N ALA A 101 9.75 6.47 -3.00
CA ALA A 101 8.92 7.47 -2.36
C ALA A 101 8.67 8.68 -3.27
N ASP A 102 9.70 9.22 -3.92
CA ASP A 102 9.58 10.35 -4.83
C ASP A 102 8.61 10.06 -5.98
N LYS A 103 8.70 8.86 -6.58
CA LYS A 103 7.73 8.43 -7.60
C LYS A 103 6.33 8.22 -7.01
N ALA A 104 6.24 7.66 -5.81
CA ALA A 104 4.96 7.42 -5.15
C ALA A 104 4.22 8.72 -4.82
N LEU A 105 4.93 9.76 -4.37
CA LEU A 105 4.38 11.09 -4.08
C LEU A 105 3.75 11.74 -5.31
N GLN A 106 4.27 11.45 -6.50
CA GLN A 106 3.72 11.89 -7.78
C GLN A 106 2.60 10.98 -8.31
N PHE A 107 2.35 9.84 -7.69
CA PHE A 107 1.37 8.88 -8.18
C PHE A 107 -0.05 9.43 -8.06
N SER A 108 -0.81 9.29 -9.14
CA SER A 108 -2.25 9.50 -9.16
C SER A 108 -2.91 8.43 -10.02
N ALA A 109 -3.99 7.85 -9.51
CA ALA A 109 -4.87 6.98 -10.27
C ALA A 109 -6.31 7.25 -9.84
N ASN A 110 -7.23 7.15 -10.80
CA ASN A 110 -8.65 7.26 -10.53
C ASN A 110 -9.24 5.85 -10.40
N TYR A 111 -9.19 5.29 -9.19
CA TYR A 111 -9.89 4.04 -8.87
C TYR A 111 -11.26 4.34 -8.25
N PRO A 112 -12.24 3.43 -8.36
CA PRO A 112 -13.50 3.56 -7.65
C PRO A 112 -13.29 3.79 -6.16
N GLU A 113 -13.89 4.86 -5.63
CA GLU A 113 -13.94 5.11 -4.20
C GLU A 113 -15.04 4.24 -3.58
N ILE A 114 -14.72 3.56 -2.49
CA ILE A 114 -15.66 2.78 -1.68
C ILE A 114 -15.53 3.17 -0.21
N THR A 115 -16.58 2.94 0.59
CA THR A 115 -16.48 3.05 2.04
C THR A 115 -15.77 1.83 2.63
N TYR A 116 -15.28 1.96 3.87
CA TYR A 116 -14.70 0.83 4.60
C TYR A 116 -15.72 -0.31 4.77
N GLU A 117 -16.97 0.01 5.08
CA GLU A 117 -18.06 -0.95 5.25
C GLU A 117 -18.41 -1.67 3.94
N GLU A 118 -18.30 -0.99 2.79
CA GLU A 118 -18.43 -1.62 1.49
C GLU A 118 -17.27 -2.58 1.21
N GLY A 119 -16.04 -2.17 1.51
CA GLY A 119 -14.85 -3.03 1.40
C GLY A 119 -14.94 -4.29 2.26
N LEU A 120 -15.49 -4.19 3.48
CA LEU A 120 -15.75 -5.34 4.35
C LEU A 120 -16.76 -6.34 3.75
N LYS A 121 -17.71 -5.87 2.94
CA LYS A 121 -18.67 -6.74 2.24
C LYS A 121 -18.08 -7.36 0.97
N LEU A 122 -17.12 -6.68 0.34
CA LEU A 122 -16.48 -7.12 -0.90
C LEU A 122 -15.29 -8.06 -0.67
N MET A 123 -14.65 -7.99 0.49
CA MET A 123 -13.51 -8.86 0.79
C MET A 123 -13.93 -10.34 0.83
N GLY A 124 -13.07 -11.19 0.28
CA GLY A 124 -13.19 -12.64 0.37
C GLY A 124 -12.54 -13.21 1.63
N PRO A 125 -12.47 -14.55 1.73
CA PRO A 125 -11.71 -15.21 2.79
C PRO A 125 -10.21 -14.91 2.63
N VAL A 126 -9.51 -14.86 3.76
CA VAL A 126 -8.04 -14.83 3.78
C VAL A 126 -7.51 -16.10 3.11
N ARG A 127 -6.61 -15.93 2.13
CA ARG A 127 -5.91 -17.04 1.46
C ARG A 127 -4.61 -17.32 2.21
N ASN A 128 -4.26 -18.59 2.36
CA ASN A 128 -2.98 -18.95 2.97
C ASN A 128 -1.86 -18.78 1.91
N PRO A 129 -0.95 -17.79 2.05
CA PRO A 129 0.09 -17.55 1.04
C PRO A 129 1.15 -18.65 0.95
N ASN A 130 1.15 -19.60 1.90
CA ASN A 130 2.11 -20.69 1.98
C ASN A 130 1.50 -22.06 1.69
N GLU A 131 0.22 -22.15 1.31
CA GLU A 131 -0.51 -23.42 1.16
C GLU A 131 0.18 -24.41 0.20
N ASN A 132 0.85 -23.90 -0.84
CA ASN A 132 1.52 -24.71 -1.87
C ASN A 132 3.05 -24.63 -1.83
N ARG A 133 3.65 -24.03 -0.78
CA ARG A 133 5.11 -23.95 -0.68
C ARG A 133 5.65 -25.25 -0.07
N PRO A 134 6.65 -25.91 -0.69
CA PRO A 134 7.32 -27.04 -0.05
C PRO A 134 7.99 -26.57 1.25
N VAL A 135 7.72 -27.30 2.34
CA VAL A 135 8.32 -27.10 3.67
C VAL A 135 9.79 -27.49 3.69
#